data_AF-A0A350R0G3-F1
#
_entry.id   AF-A0A350R0G3-F1
#
_cell.length_a   1.000
_cell.length_b   1.000
_cell.length_c   1.000
_cell.angle_alpha   90.00
_cell.angle_beta   90.00
_cell.angle_gamma   90.00
#
_symmetry.space_group_name_H-M   'P 1'
#
loop_
_entity.id
_entity.type
_entity.pdbx_description
1 polymer ?
#
loop_
_entity_poly.entity_id
_entity_poly.type
_entity_poly.pdbx_seq_one_letter_code
_entity_poly.pdbx_strand_id
1 'polypeptide(L)'
;MESYLTGRGDSSLAEGLKHEDDQFRSYLQDEPKQVQSQGTAPQDVQEEQVEVIYDQANAPKVEVVSTDGKPSRIVVYLPDGKLLEISCQY
;
A
#
# COMPACT_ATOMS: atom_id res chain seq x y z
N MET A 1 -14.75 -41.65 -0.96
CA MET A 1 -13.92 -40.56 -0.44
C MET A 1 -13.71 -40.87 1.03
N GLU A 2 -12.51 -41.32 1.39
CA GLU A 2 -12.18 -41.73 2.76
C GLU A 2 -11.78 -40.50 3.59
N SER A 3 -12.22 -40.48 4.86
CA SER A 3 -12.24 -39.31 5.75
C SER A 3 -10.87 -38.78 6.17
N TYR A 4 -10.66 -37.45 6.07
CA TYR A 4 -9.43 -36.71 6.44
C TYR A 4 -9.35 -36.28 7.92
N LEU A 5 -10.14 -36.86 8.83
CA LEU A 5 -10.27 -36.38 10.22
C LEU A 5 -9.81 -37.40 11.26
N THR A 6 -8.57 -37.85 11.13
CA THR A 6 -7.85 -38.54 12.21
C THR A 6 -6.55 -37.82 12.48
N GLY A 7 -6.61 -36.85 13.41
CA GLY A 7 -5.48 -36.01 13.78
C GLY A 7 -5.76 -35.17 15.02
N ARG A 8 -6.30 -35.78 16.09
CA ARG A 8 -6.19 -35.22 17.44
C ARG A 8 -5.38 -36.18 18.29
N GLY A 9 -4.06 -35.99 18.25
CA GLY A 9 -3.11 -36.64 19.14
C GLY A 9 -3.08 -35.92 20.48
N ASP A 10 -3.62 -36.62 21.48
CA ASP A 10 -3.18 -36.78 22.87
C ASP A 10 -2.56 -35.59 23.63
N SER A 11 -3.26 -35.21 24.70
CA SER A 11 -2.81 -34.27 25.73
C SER A 11 -2.07 -35.03 26.84
N SER A 12 -0.77 -35.24 26.70
CA SER A 12 0.12 -35.44 27.86
C SER A 12 1.59 -35.36 27.44
N LEU A 13 2.17 -34.17 27.59
CA LEU A 13 3.60 -33.97 27.89
C LEU A 13 3.77 -32.53 28.36
N ALA A 14 3.22 -32.25 29.54
CA ALA A 14 3.66 -31.14 30.34
C ALA A 14 4.93 -31.58 31.07
N GLU A 15 6.10 -31.27 30.52
CA GLU A 15 7.31 -31.08 31.34
C GLU A 15 8.35 -30.22 30.60
N GLY A 16 8.36 -28.94 30.97
CA GLY A 16 9.60 -28.20 31.17
C GLY A 16 10.36 -27.69 29.95
N LEU A 17 9.86 -26.64 29.29
CA LEU A 17 10.72 -25.61 28.69
C LEU A 17 10.13 -24.23 28.93
N LYS A 18 10.78 -23.48 29.82
CA LYS A 18 10.61 -22.03 30.00
C LYS A 18 11.51 -21.31 28.99
N HIS A 19 10.89 -20.57 28.08
CA HIS A 19 11.37 -19.35 27.41
C HIS A 19 10.13 -18.81 26.67
N GLU A 20 9.50 -17.77 27.19
CA GLU A 20 9.71 -16.37 26.78
C GLU A 20 9.26 -16.13 25.34
N ASP A 21 8.00 -15.67 25.26
CA ASP A 21 7.44 -14.72 24.29
C ASP A 21 7.66 -14.95 22.79
N ASP A 22 7.03 -15.98 22.23
CA ASP A 22 6.59 -15.98 20.83
C ASP A 22 5.06 -15.90 20.77
N GLN A 23 4.53 -14.68 20.92
CA GLN A 23 3.13 -14.37 20.60
C GLN A 23 2.91 -14.52 19.08
N PHE A 24 2.57 -15.73 18.65
CA PHE A 24 1.95 -15.93 17.33
C PHE A 24 0.63 -15.16 17.27
N ARG A 25 0.63 -14.00 16.63
CA ARG A 25 -0.57 -13.20 16.39
C ARG A 25 -1.20 -13.60 15.05
N SER A 26 -2.50 -13.90 15.08
CA SER A 26 -3.29 -14.17 13.88
C SER A 26 -3.48 -12.88 13.08
N TYR A 27 -3.10 -12.87 11.79
CA TYR A 27 -3.24 -11.72 10.89
C TYR A 27 -4.69 -11.25 10.67
N LEU A 28 -5.67 -12.07 11.04
CA LEU A 28 -7.10 -11.71 11.00
C LEU A 28 -7.59 -10.97 12.24
N GLN A 29 -6.75 -10.86 13.29
CA GLN A 29 -7.10 -10.20 14.55
C GLN A 29 -6.68 -8.72 14.59
N ASP A 30 -5.98 -8.24 13.56
CA ASP A 30 -5.81 -6.79 13.36
C ASP A 30 -7.12 -6.25 12.77
N GLU A 31 -7.98 -5.70 13.64
CA GLU A 31 -8.86 -4.62 13.20
C GLU A 31 -7.98 -3.57 12.51
N PRO A 32 -8.42 -2.95 11.40
CA PRO A 32 -7.62 -1.94 10.72
C PRO A 32 -7.45 -0.74 11.65
N LYS A 33 -6.39 -0.76 12.47
CA LYS A 33 -5.77 0.45 12.97
C LYS A 33 -5.38 1.21 11.72
N GLN A 34 -6.17 2.23 11.42
CA GLN A 34 -5.85 3.23 10.42
C GLN A 34 -4.37 3.50 10.53
N VAL A 35 -3.63 3.18 9.47
CA VAL A 35 -2.25 3.58 9.34
C VAL A 35 -2.32 5.10 9.30
N GLN A 36 -2.15 5.70 10.47
CA GLN A 36 -1.82 7.10 10.60
C GLN A 36 -0.44 7.18 9.96
N SER A 37 -0.42 7.54 8.68
CA SER A 37 0.79 7.75 7.90
C SER A 37 1.74 8.58 8.74
N GLN A 38 2.83 7.95 9.19
CA GLN A 38 3.89 8.63 9.91
C GLN A 38 4.39 9.79 9.03
N GLY A 39 4.57 10.93 9.69
CA GLY A 39 4.72 12.24 9.09
C GLY A 39 5.66 12.27 7.88
N THR A 40 5.11 12.69 6.75
CA THR A 40 5.84 13.60 5.89
C THR A 40 6.00 14.89 6.70
N ALA A 41 7.23 15.40 6.77
CA ALA A 41 7.55 16.73 7.29
C ALA A 41 6.53 17.78 6.80
N PRO A 42 6.44 18.98 7.41
CA PRO A 42 5.82 20.10 6.71
C PRO A 42 6.62 20.33 5.43
N GLN A 43 6.23 19.65 4.35
CA GLN A 43 6.56 20.08 3.01
C GLN A 43 5.93 21.44 2.94
N ASP A 44 6.80 22.44 2.78
CA ASP A 44 6.46 23.72 2.20
C ASP A 44 5.32 23.46 1.21
N VAL A 45 4.09 23.84 1.58
CA VAL A 45 2.90 23.54 0.79
C VAL A 45 2.97 24.49 -0.39
N GLN A 46 3.89 24.22 -1.31
CA GLN A 46 3.85 24.78 -2.63
C GLN A 46 2.56 24.23 -3.22
N GLU A 47 1.69 25.13 -3.63
CA GLU A 47 0.38 24.79 -4.19
C GLU A 47 0.62 23.99 -5.48
N GLU A 48 0.68 22.67 -5.35
CA GLU A 48 0.71 21.76 -6.49
C GLU A 48 -0.67 21.78 -7.14
N GLN A 49 -0.69 22.24 -8.39
CA GLN A 49 -1.89 22.28 -9.21
C GLN A 49 -1.88 21.06 -10.13
N VAL A 50 -2.91 20.22 -10.02
CA VAL A 50 -3.08 19.03 -10.85
C VAL A 50 -4.16 19.29 -11.89
N GLU A 51 -3.81 19.13 -13.16
CA GLU A 51 -4.73 19.30 -14.29
C GLU A 51 -4.80 18.00 -15.12
N VAL A 52 -6.00 17.49 -15.35
CA VAL A 52 -6.21 16.33 -16.23
C VAL A 52 -6.30 16.83 -17.68
N ILE A 53 -5.27 16.53 -18.48
CA ILE A 53 -5.21 16.98 -19.88
C ILE A 53 -5.75 15.95 -20.86
N TYR A 54 -5.90 14.69 -20.43
CA TYR A 54 -6.44 13.63 -21.27
C TYR A 54 -7.13 12.56 -20.43
N ASP A 55 -8.40 12.30 -20.75
CA ASP A 55 -9.24 11.29 -20.12
C ASP A 55 -10.22 10.71 -21.16
N GLN A 56 -9.86 9.56 -21.74
CA GLN A 56 -10.70 8.84 -22.70
C GLN A 56 -10.79 7.37 -22.32
N ALA A 57 -11.94 6.76 -22.62
CA ALA A 57 -12.16 5.33 -22.43
C ALA A 57 -11.17 4.51 -23.27
N ASN A 58 -10.59 3.46 -22.65
CA ASN A 58 -9.57 2.58 -23.25
C ASN A 58 -8.24 3.26 -23.63
N ALA A 59 -7.94 4.43 -23.07
CA ALA A 59 -6.66 5.11 -23.27
C ALA A 59 -6.03 5.52 -21.93
N PRO A 60 -4.70 5.74 -21.88
CA PRO A 60 -4.04 6.18 -20.66
C PRO A 60 -4.54 7.56 -20.22
N LYS A 61 -4.87 7.72 -18.94
CA LYS A 61 -5.20 9.03 -18.37
C LYS A 61 -3.91 9.82 -18.19
N VAL A 62 -3.92 11.11 -18.52
CA VAL A 62 -2.74 11.98 -18.37
C VAL A 62 -3.07 13.19 -17.51
N GLU A 63 -2.24 13.39 -16.49
CA GLU A 63 -2.28 14.52 -15.58
C GLU A 63 -0.98 15.32 -15.68
N VAL A 64 -1.09 16.64 -15.60
CA VAL A 64 0.03 17.56 -15.48
C VAL A 64 0.01 18.13 -14.08
N VAL A 65 1.13 18.03 -13.41
CA VAL A 65 1.35 18.64 -12.10
C VAL A 65 2.19 19.87 -12.31
N SER A 66 1.70 21.00 -11.81
CA SER A 66 2.38 22.28 -11.87
C SER A 66 2.68 22.82 -10.48
N THR A 67 3.84 23.45 -10.34
CA THR A 67 4.29 24.12 -9.13
C THR A 67 4.66 25.55 -9.53
N ASP A 68 4.13 26.56 -8.84
CA ASP A 68 4.30 27.98 -9.19
C ASP A 68 3.95 28.32 -10.66
N GLY A 69 2.91 27.68 -11.20
CA GLY A 69 2.46 27.87 -12.59
C GLY A 69 3.40 27.29 -13.66
N LYS A 70 4.40 26.48 -13.27
CA LYS A 70 5.28 25.75 -14.19
C LYS A 70 5.04 24.25 -14.05
N PRO A 71 4.99 23.49 -15.16
CA PRO A 71 4.83 22.04 -15.08
C PRO A 71 6.09 21.42 -14.46
N SER A 72 5.91 20.74 -13.33
CA SER A 72 6.99 20.07 -12.60
C SER A 72 7.09 18.60 -12.97
N ARG A 73 5.96 17.94 -13.22
CA ARG A 73 5.90 16.55 -13.69
C ARG A 73 4.63 16.24 -14.47
N ILE A 74 4.71 15.21 -15.30
CA ILE A 74 3.57 14.62 -16.02
C ILE A 74 3.35 13.21 -15.47
N VAL A 75 2.11 12.89 -15.14
CA VAL A 75 1.68 11.60 -14.60
C VAL A 75 0.79 10.90 -15.63
N VAL A 76 1.18 9.71 -16.05
CA VAL A 76 0.41 8.89 -17.00
C VAL A 76 -0.06 7.61 -16.31
N TYR A 77 -1.37 7.42 -16.24
CA TYR A 77 -1.99 6.20 -15.71
C TYR A 77 -2.23 5.22 -16.84
N LEU A 78 -1.52 4.10 -16.80
CA LEU A 78 -1.66 3.03 -17.79
C LEU A 78 -2.82 2.09 -17.42
N PRO A 79 -3.47 1.45 -18.40
CA PRO A 79 -4.60 0.56 -18.16
C PRO A 79 -4.24 -0.72 -17.38
N ASP A 80 -2.96 -1.07 -17.29
CA ASP A 80 -2.45 -2.19 -16.48
C ASP A 80 -2.22 -1.82 -15.00
N GLY A 81 -2.63 -0.62 -14.59
CA GLY A 81 -2.47 -0.11 -13.23
C GLY A 81 -1.07 0.45 -12.93
N LYS A 82 -0.17 0.47 -13.93
CA LYS A 82 1.12 1.13 -13.78
C LYS A 82 0.97 2.64 -13.93
N LEU A 83 1.90 3.36 -13.30
CA LEU A 83 2.01 4.80 -13.38
C LEU A 83 3.38 5.17 -13.93
N LEU A 84 3.41 6.06 -14.90
CA LEU A 84 4.63 6.66 -15.42
C LEU A 84 4.70 8.12 -14.95
N GLU A 85 5.74 8.45 -14.21
CA GLU A 85 6.04 9.83 -13.81
C GLU A 85 7.21 10.36 -14.64
N ILE A 86 7.00 11.51 -15.28
CA ILE A 86 8.00 12.18 -16.10
C ILE A 86 8.31 13.53 -15.45
N SER A 87 9.48 13.65 -14.84
CA SER A 87 9.93 14.91 -14.25
C SER A 87 10.37 15.90 -15.33
N CYS A 88 9.93 17.16 -15.22
CA CYS A 88 10.36 18.23 -16.10
C CYS A 88 11.56 18.96 -15.46
N GLN A 89 12.72 18.92 -16.13
CA GLN A 89 13.89 19.73 -15.76
C GLN A 89 14.11 20.81 -16.82
N TYR A 90 14.33 22.04 -16.38
CA TYR A 90 14.47 23.25 -17.21
C TYR A 90 15.85 23.86 -17.10
#